data_AF-A0A6P2G871-F1
#
_entry.id   AF-A0A6P2G871-F1
#
_cell.length_a   1.000
_cell.length_b   1.000
_cell.length_c   1.000
_cell.angle_alpha   90.00
_cell.angle_beta   90.00
_cell.angle_gamma   90.00
#
_symmetry.space_group_name_H-M   'P 1'
#
loop_
_entity.id
_entity.type
_entity.pdbx_description
1 polymer ?
#
loop_
_entity_poly.entity_id
_entity_poly.type
_entity_poly.pdbx_seq_one_letter_code
_entity_poly.pdbx_strand_id
1 'polypeptide(L)'
;MNNSKQYRNARAGRIAVLGALACMVAGSASAYGQVTSSASDVDRSTREWLALQRDNRAAAPTQPVLGDVASLIYQRYLDSFKNKIPNSMSSQIGSGSGAGGGQSTQ
;
A
#
# COMPACT_ATOMS: atom_id res chain seq x y z
N MET A 1 -47.03 31.87 -51.18
CA MET A 1 -45.85 30.99 -51.44
C MET A 1 -44.89 31.03 -50.25
N ASN A 2 -45.24 30.36 -49.14
CA ASN A 2 -44.48 30.45 -47.88
C ASN A 2 -44.53 29.19 -47.00
N ASN A 3 -45.36 28.18 -47.31
CA ASN A 3 -45.55 27.03 -46.42
C ASN A 3 -44.58 25.85 -46.66
N SER A 4 -43.83 25.80 -47.76
CA SER A 4 -42.97 24.64 -48.09
C SER A 4 -41.61 24.64 -47.39
N LYS A 5 -41.12 25.78 -46.92
CA LYS A 5 -39.82 25.88 -46.22
C LYS A 5 -39.89 25.39 -44.77
N GLN A 6 -41.04 25.58 -44.11
CA GLN A 6 -41.21 25.25 -42.69
C GLN A 6 -41.24 23.74 -42.41
N TYR A 7 -41.84 22.93 -43.30
CA TYR A 7 -41.89 21.46 -43.15
C TYR A 7 -40.54 20.76 -43.38
N ARG A 8 -39.65 21.36 -44.17
CA ARG A 8 -38.31 20.81 -44.46
C ARG A 8 -37.38 20.99 -43.26
N ASN A 9 -37.47 22.15 -42.60
CA ASN A 9 -36.66 22.48 -41.43
C ASN A 9 -37.08 21.68 -40.19
N ALA A 10 -38.38 21.38 -40.06
CA ALA A 10 -38.91 20.55 -38.96
C ALA A 10 -38.50 19.06 -39.07
N ARG A 11 -38.36 18.53 -40.29
CA ARG A 11 -37.92 17.14 -40.52
C ARG A 11 -36.42 16.97 -40.32
N ALA A 12 -35.61 17.95 -40.75
CA ALA A 12 -34.16 17.94 -40.55
C ALA A 12 -33.78 18.02 -39.06
N GLY A 13 -34.48 18.83 -38.26
CA GLY A 13 -34.22 18.95 -36.82
C GLY A 13 -34.52 17.67 -36.03
N ARG A 14 -35.55 16.91 -36.41
CA ARG A 14 -35.92 15.65 -35.71
C ARG A 14 -34.93 14.50 -35.97
N ILE A 15 -34.33 14.43 -37.16
CA ILE A 15 -33.33 13.40 -37.49
C ILE A 15 -32.00 13.68 -36.78
N ALA A 16 -31.61 14.95 -36.64
CA ALA A 16 -30.40 15.34 -35.92
C ALA A 16 -30.48 15.06 -34.40
N VAL A 17 -31.65 15.23 -33.79
CA VAL A 17 -31.85 15.00 -32.34
C VAL A 17 -31.83 13.51 -31.98
N LEU A 18 -32.26 12.60 -32.87
CA LEU A 18 -32.21 11.16 -32.62
C LEU A 18 -30.80 10.56 -32.83
N GLY A 19 -29.96 11.16 -33.67
CA GLY A 19 -28.56 10.73 -33.86
C GLY A 19 -27.65 11.08 -32.67
N ALA A 20 -27.89 12.21 -32.00
CA ALA A 20 -27.06 12.65 -30.87
C ALA A 20 -27.27 11.84 -29.58
N LEU A 21 -28.45 11.25 -29.38
CA LEU A 21 -28.75 10.39 -28.22
C LEU A 21 -28.11 8.99 -28.31
N ALA A 22 -27.71 8.53 -29.49
CA ALA A 22 -27.08 7.23 -29.69
C ALA A 22 -25.58 7.21 -29.31
N CYS A 23 -24.90 8.37 -29.20
CA CYS A 23 -23.47 8.43 -28.89
C CYS A 23 -23.13 8.59 -27.40
N MET A 24 -24.10 8.81 -26.51
CA MET A 24 -23.83 8.95 -25.06
C MET A 24 -23.92 7.64 -24.24
N VAL A 25 -24.35 6.52 -24.84
CA VAL A 25 -24.50 5.23 -24.12
C VAL A 25 -23.31 4.29 -24.34
N ALA A 26 -22.37 4.61 -25.24
CA ALA A 26 -21.25 3.73 -25.62
C ALA A 26 -19.86 4.22 -25.14
N GLY A 27 -19.80 4.92 -24.00
CA GLY A 27 -18.57 5.63 -23.54
C GLY A 27 -17.94 5.15 -22.24
N SER A 28 -18.52 4.18 -21.54
CA SER A 28 -18.00 3.72 -20.24
C SER A 28 -17.92 2.19 -20.15
N ALA A 29 -17.34 1.58 -21.17
CA ALA A 29 -16.51 0.40 -20.91
C ALA A 29 -15.19 0.90 -20.31
N SER A 30 -15.22 1.28 -19.03
CA SER A 30 -14.01 1.23 -18.22
C SER A 30 -13.49 -0.19 -18.36
N ALA A 31 -12.41 -0.36 -19.11
CA ALA A 31 -11.58 -1.54 -19.02
C ALA A 31 -10.97 -1.56 -17.61
N TYR A 32 -11.78 -1.94 -16.62
CA TYR A 32 -11.24 -2.65 -15.48
C TYR A 32 -10.55 -3.84 -16.10
N GLY A 33 -9.22 -3.78 -16.16
CA GLY A 33 -8.40 -4.89 -16.61
C GLY A 33 -8.98 -6.13 -15.97
N GLN A 34 -9.53 -7.01 -16.79
CA GLN A 34 -10.00 -8.31 -16.34
C GLN A 34 -8.73 -9.02 -15.90
N VAL A 35 -8.34 -8.82 -14.64
CA VAL A 35 -7.50 -9.77 -13.93
C VAL A 35 -8.42 -10.97 -13.81
N THR A 36 -8.36 -11.84 -14.82
CA THR A 36 -8.76 -13.22 -14.67
C THR A 36 -7.90 -13.74 -13.54
N SER A 37 -8.38 -13.58 -12.30
CA SER A 37 -7.83 -14.23 -11.13
C SER A 37 -8.26 -15.68 -11.24
N SER A 38 -7.67 -16.37 -12.20
CA SER A 38 -7.52 -17.81 -12.17
C SER A 38 -6.66 -18.09 -10.94
N ALA A 39 -6.87 -19.24 -10.30
CA ALA A 39 -6.22 -19.67 -9.06
C ALA A 39 -4.66 -19.69 -9.06
N SER A 40 -3.97 -19.06 -10.01
CA SER A 40 -2.52 -19.05 -10.19
C SER A 40 -1.82 -17.73 -9.81
N ASP A 41 -2.51 -16.70 -9.30
CA ASP A 41 -1.82 -15.45 -8.89
C ASP A 41 -1.00 -15.63 -7.60
N VAL A 42 -1.25 -16.67 -6.81
CA VAL A 42 -0.47 -16.95 -5.59
C VAL A 42 0.98 -17.29 -5.90
N ASP A 43 1.27 -18.17 -6.87
CA ASP A 43 2.67 -18.50 -7.23
C ASP A 43 3.41 -17.28 -7.77
N ARG A 44 2.77 -16.54 -8.68
CA ARG A 44 3.34 -15.33 -9.26
C ARG A 44 3.60 -14.27 -8.19
N SER A 45 2.58 -13.89 -7.42
CA SER A 45 2.72 -12.90 -6.36
C SER A 45 3.74 -13.34 -5.31
N THR A 46 3.78 -14.62 -4.94
CA THR A 46 4.79 -15.16 -4.02
C THR A 46 6.20 -14.97 -4.58
N ARG A 47 6.45 -15.31 -5.85
CA ARG A 47 7.75 -15.09 -6.48
C ARG A 47 8.12 -13.61 -6.53
N GLU A 48 7.18 -12.73 -6.83
CA GLU A 48 7.40 -11.29 -6.86
C GLU A 48 7.73 -10.74 -5.45
N TRP A 49 7.02 -11.18 -4.40
CA TRP A 49 7.32 -10.82 -3.01
C TRP A 49 8.69 -11.33 -2.55
N LEU A 50 9.04 -12.57 -2.88
CA LEU A 50 10.36 -13.13 -2.57
C LEU A 50 11.48 -12.40 -3.31
N ALA A 51 11.28 -12.04 -4.57
CA ALA A 51 12.23 -11.23 -5.33
C ALA A 51 12.40 -9.84 -4.68
N LEU A 52 11.30 -9.20 -4.28
CA LEU A 52 11.34 -7.90 -3.58
C LEU A 52 12.13 -7.96 -2.27
N GLN A 53 11.94 -9.03 -1.47
CA GLN A 53 12.71 -9.24 -0.23
C GLN A 53 14.18 -9.53 -0.52
N ARG A 54 14.46 -10.45 -1.44
CA ARG A 54 15.83 -10.84 -1.82
C ARG A 54 16.63 -9.65 -2.33
N ASP A 55 16.03 -8.88 -3.22
CA ASP A 55 16.68 -7.74 -3.84
C ASP A 55 16.70 -6.51 -2.91
N ASN A 56 16.02 -6.61 -1.75
CA ASN A 56 15.88 -5.54 -0.76
C ASN A 56 15.37 -4.21 -1.35
N ARG A 57 14.64 -4.28 -2.48
CA ARG A 57 14.29 -3.11 -3.31
C ARG A 57 13.33 -2.15 -2.63
N ALA A 58 12.59 -2.62 -1.63
CA ALA A 58 11.65 -1.81 -0.85
C ALA A 58 12.25 -1.25 0.44
N ALA A 59 13.50 -1.59 0.79
CA ALA A 59 14.13 -1.02 1.98
C ALA A 59 14.54 0.43 1.75
N ALA A 60 14.51 1.21 2.82
CA ALA A 60 15.11 2.52 2.85
C ALA A 60 16.64 2.43 2.61
N PRO A 61 17.27 3.48 2.06
CA PRO A 61 18.72 3.54 1.96
C PRO A 61 19.39 3.31 3.32
N THR A 62 20.54 2.65 3.32
CA THR A 62 21.35 2.47 4.52
C THR A 62 21.73 3.85 5.09
N GLN A 63 21.35 4.09 6.34
CA GLN A 63 21.71 5.31 7.07
C GLN A 63 22.99 5.07 7.88
N PRO A 64 23.93 6.04 7.92
CA PRO A 64 25.10 5.92 8.78
C PRO A 64 24.69 6.01 10.26
N VAL A 65 25.38 5.25 11.10
CA VAL A 65 25.29 5.43 12.55
C VAL A 65 26.10 6.68 12.91
N LEU A 66 25.47 7.64 13.61
CA LEU A 66 26.16 8.84 14.09
C LEU A 66 27.28 8.46 15.09
N GLY A 67 28.40 9.19 15.07
CA GLY A 67 29.61 8.84 15.83
C GLY A 67 29.35 8.52 17.30
N ASP A 68 28.61 9.36 18.01
CA ASP A 68 28.30 9.15 19.43
C ASP A 68 27.50 7.86 19.66
N VAL A 69 26.54 7.56 18.78
CA VAL A 69 25.74 6.34 18.83
C VAL A 69 26.61 5.12 18.52
N ALA A 70 27.53 5.24 17.56
CA ALA A 70 28.46 4.17 17.22
C ALA A 70 29.38 3.83 18.40
N SER A 71 29.89 4.85 19.10
CA SER A 71 30.70 4.68 20.31
C SER A 71 29.92 3.98 21.43
N LEU A 72 28.66 4.37 21.66
CA LEU A 72 27.81 3.73 22.67
C LEU A 72 27.47 2.27 22.32
N ILE A 73 27.21 1.96 21.04
CA ILE A 73 26.98 0.58 20.58
C ILE A 73 28.23 -0.26 20.83
N TYR A 74 29.41 0.27 20.50
CA TYR A 74 30.67 -0.44 20.73
C TYR A 74 30.94 -0.67 22.22
N GLN A 75 30.69 0.34 23.07
CA GLN A 75 30.80 0.19 24.52
C GLN A 75 29.86 -0.90 25.04
N ARG A 76 28.59 -0.91 24.60
CA ARG A 76 27.62 -1.95 24.97
C ARG A 76 28.07 -3.35 24.54
N TYR A 77 28.68 -3.46 23.36
CA TYR A 77 29.27 -4.72 22.89
C TYR A 77 30.37 -5.19 23.85
N LEU A 78 31.31 -4.31 24.22
CA LEU A 78 32.36 -4.64 25.19
C LEU A 78 31.77 -5.01 26.57
N ASP A 79 30.75 -4.28 27.03
CA ASP A 79 30.09 -4.55 28.30
C ASP A 79 29.32 -5.88 28.32
N SER A 80 28.86 -6.37 27.16
CA SER A 80 28.16 -7.66 27.08
C SER A 80 29.03 -8.84 27.51
N PHE A 81 30.35 -8.78 27.28
CA PHE A 81 31.29 -9.83 27.69
C PHE A 81 31.60 -9.84 29.18
N LYS A 82 31.26 -8.75 29.90
CA LYS A 82 31.44 -8.68 31.36
C LYS A 82 30.43 -9.54 32.11
N ASN A 83 29.31 -9.89 31.44
CA ASN A 83 28.25 -10.71 32.01
C ASN A 83 28.39 -12.15 31.53
N LYS A 84 28.47 -13.09 32.46
CA LYS A 84 28.47 -14.53 32.10
C LYS A 84 27.12 -14.92 31.52
N ILE A 85 27.13 -15.80 30.52
CA ILE A 85 25.92 -16.44 30.02
C ILE A 85 25.30 -17.23 31.20
N PRO A 86 24.03 -16.99 31.57
CA PRO A 86 23.38 -17.74 32.62
C PRO A 86 23.28 -19.24 32.29
N ASN A 87 23.44 -20.11 33.29
CA ASN A 87 23.25 -21.56 33.12
C ASN A 87 21.79 -21.93 32.80
N SER A 88 20.85 -21.08 33.20
CA SER A 88 19.44 -21.18 32.88
C SER A 88 18.86 -19.79 32.67
N MET A 89 17.92 -19.67 31.73
CA MET A 89 17.12 -18.48 31.53
C MET A 89 15.82 -18.67 32.28
N SER A 90 15.49 -17.79 33.23
CA SER A 90 14.15 -17.77 33.80
C SER A 90 13.18 -17.32 32.72
N SER A 91 12.10 -18.07 32.52
CA SER A 91 11.03 -17.63 31.63
C SER A 91 10.38 -16.39 32.24
N GLN A 92 10.53 -15.23 31.59
CA GLN A 92 9.83 -14.00 31.97
C GLN A 92 8.34 -14.02 31.54
N ILE A 93 7.89 -15.11 30.91
CA ILE A 93 6.46 -15.43 30.78
C ILE A 93 5.97 -15.89 32.18
N GLY A 94 5.58 -14.92 33.01
CA GLY A 94 4.91 -15.18 34.29
C GLY A 94 5.41 -14.43 35.52
N SER A 95 6.50 -13.65 35.43
CA SER A 95 7.02 -12.87 36.57
C SER A 95 7.18 -11.40 36.19
N GLY A 96 6.20 -10.57 36.56
CA GLY A 96 6.31 -9.12 36.46
C GLY A 96 5.00 -8.42 36.13
N SER A 97 4.16 -8.28 37.15
CA SER A 97 3.02 -7.37 37.24
C SER A 97 3.35 -5.98 36.68
N GLY A 98 2.39 -5.38 35.99
CA GLY A 98 2.47 -3.99 35.55
C GLY A 98 2.75 -3.06 36.73
N ALA A 99 3.80 -2.23 36.59
CA ALA A 99 4.06 -1.09 37.45
C ALA A 99 4.40 0.10 36.54
N GLY A 100 3.37 0.64 35.89
CA GLY A 100 3.42 2.00 35.33
C GLY A 100 3.36 2.99 36.49
N GLY A 101 4.52 3.50 36.90
CA GLY A 101 4.62 4.56 37.90
C GLY A 101 4.29 5.92 37.30
N GLY A 102 3.01 6.28 37.27
CA GLY A 102 2.57 7.66 37.09
C GLY A 102 2.34 8.31 38.45
N GLN A 103 3.23 9.20 38.89
CA GLN A 103 2.97 10.08 40.03
C GLN A 103 2.06 11.23 39.57
N SER A 104 0.83 11.27 40.07
CA SER A 104 0.03 12.49 40.14
C SER A 104 0.04 12.98 41.58
N THR A 105 0.61 14.17 41.77
CA THR A 105 0.64 14.93 43.03
C THR A 105 -0.76 15.36 43.46
N GLN A 106 -0.90 15.44 44.78
CA GLN A 106 -2.05 15.85 45.60
C GLN A 106 -2.69 17.19 45.19
#